data_AF-A0A1X7K4Q3-F1
#
_entry.id   AF-A0A1X7K4Q3-F1
#
_cell.length_a   1.000
_cell.length_b   1.000
_cell.length_c   1.000
_cell.angle_alpha   90.00
_cell.angle_beta   90.00
_cell.angle_gamma   90.00
#
_symmetry.space_group_name_H-M   'P 1'
#
loop_
_entity.id
_entity.type
_entity.pdbx_description
1 polymer ?
#
loop_
_entity_poly.entity_id
_entity_poly.type
_entity_poly.pdbx_seq_one_letter_code
_entity_poly.pdbx_strand_id
1 'polypeptide(L)'
;MRTTLSKPTHIEAVRDMAYNQMLQICDLLGWTEEYYSEHQLKEYELFLERRFHGLPKEILNKVRYSPVMAGLWKNEWISRNNSDFIPFATEMCTESMHVNELGHLVHYVPSDTDYATVYDEYCWLHNSKRLLNDADFMAQVNYAINLISK
;
A
#
# COMPACT_ATOMS: atom_id res chain seq x y z
N MET A 1 13.90 25.56 -30.97
CA MET A 1 13.26 26.06 -29.73
C MET A 1 13.30 24.91 -28.72
N ARG A 2 14.23 24.94 -27.76
CA ARG A 2 14.31 23.93 -26.69
C ARG A 2 13.37 24.39 -25.57
N THR A 3 12.23 23.72 -25.42
CA THR A 3 11.37 23.89 -24.25
C THR A 3 12.13 23.43 -23.03
N THR A 4 12.45 24.36 -22.12
CA THR A 4 12.95 24.04 -20.79
C THR A 4 11.87 23.24 -20.07
N LEU A 5 12.11 21.94 -19.88
CA LEU A 5 11.30 21.09 -19.01
C LEU A 5 11.34 21.71 -17.60
N SER A 6 10.24 22.34 -17.20
CA SER A 6 10.05 22.84 -15.84
C SER A 6 10.28 21.68 -14.88
N LYS A 7 11.07 21.88 -13.82
CA LYS A 7 11.20 20.86 -12.77
C LYS A 7 9.81 20.57 -12.20
N PRO A 8 9.43 19.30 -12.04
CA PRO A 8 8.16 18.94 -11.44
C PRO A 8 8.10 19.51 -10.02
N THR A 9 6.92 19.97 -9.64
CA THR A 9 6.63 20.36 -8.26
C THR A 9 6.75 19.15 -7.34
N HIS A 10 6.97 19.39 -6.04
CA HIS A 10 7.03 18.29 -5.07
C HIS A 10 5.74 17.45 -5.06
N ILE A 11 4.59 18.05 -5.36
CA ILE A 11 3.30 17.34 -5.42
C ILE A 11 3.25 16.43 -6.65
N GLU A 12 3.72 16.89 -7.81
CA GLU A 12 3.81 16.08 -9.02
C GLU A 12 4.76 14.91 -8.82
N ALA A 13 5.94 15.14 -8.24
CA ALA A 13 6.89 14.08 -7.95
C ALA A 13 6.32 12.98 -7.03
N VAL A 14 5.54 13.36 -6.00
CA VAL A 14 4.87 12.40 -5.10
C VAL A 14 3.79 11.61 -5.84
N ARG A 15 3.04 12.24 -6.75
CA ARG A 15 2.03 11.55 -7.57
C ARG A 15 2.67 10.55 -8.52
N ASP A 16 3.76 10.93 -9.18
CA ASP A 16 4.49 10.06 -10.08
C ASP A 16 5.09 8.87 -9.33
N MET A 17 5.63 9.10 -8.13
CA MET A 17 6.12 8.03 -7.26
C MET A 17 5.00 7.04 -6.89
N ALA A 18 3.84 7.54 -6.45
CA ALA A 18 2.69 6.70 -6.10
C ALA A 18 2.15 5.91 -7.30
N TYR A 19 2.13 6.53 -8.49
CA TYR A 19 1.71 5.87 -9.72
C TYR A 19 2.69 4.78 -10.15
N ASN A 20 4.00 5.07 -10.14
CA ASN A 20 5.03 4.07 -10.47
C ASN A 20 5.00 2.90 -9.48
N GLN A 21 4.75 3.18 -8.21
CA GLN A 21 4.60 2.15 -7.19
C GLN A 21 3.39 1.24 -7.47
N MET A 22 2.24 1.82 -7.80
CA MET A 22 1.06 1.06 -8.20
C MET A 22 1.37 0.15 -9.39
N LEU A 23 2.04 0.68 -10.43
CA LEU A 23 2.40 -0.12 -11.61
C LEU A 23 3.30 -1.31 -11.25
N GLN A 24 4.27 -1.12 -10.35
CA GLN A 24 5.13 -2.22 -9.88
C GLN A 24 4.32 -3.31 -9.16
N ILE A 25 3.35 -2.91 -8.32
CA ILE A 25 2.49 -3.87 -7.62
C ILE A 25 1.59 -4.62 -8.59
N CYS A 26 1.00 -3.91 -9.55
CA CYS A 26 0.19 -4.52 -10.60
C CYS A 26 0.99 -5.54 -11.41
N ASP A 27 2.25 -5.23 -11.73
CA ASP A 27 3.16 -6.14 -12.44
C ASP A 27 3.48 -7.39 -11.59
N LEU A 28 3.85 -7.20 -10.31
CA LEU A 28 4.19 -8.30 -9.39
C LEU A 28 3.02 -9.23 -9.10
N LEU A 29 1.79 -8.70 -9.02
CA LEU A 29 0.59 -9.46 -8.68
C LEU A 29 -0.24 -9.89 -9.90
N GLY A 30 0.12 -9.45 -11.11
CA GLY A 30 -0.67 -9.66 -12.31
C GLY A 30 -2.05 -8.98 -12.25
N TRP A 31 -2.13 -7.81 -11.62
CA TRP A 31 -3.38 -7.05 -11.43
C TRP A 31 -3.54 -5.93 -12.45
N THR A 32 -4.79 -5.50 -12.65
CA THR A 32 -5.09 -4.24 -13.33
C THR A 32 -5.03 -3.07 -12.35
N GLU A 33 -4.78 -1.86 -12.86
CA GLU A 33 -4.83 -0.63 -12.04
C GLU A 33 -6.20 -0.42 -11.39
N GLU A 34 -7.27 -0.82 -12.09
CA GLU A 34 -8.64 -0.79 -11.58
C GLU A 34 -8.78 -1.71 -10.37
N TYR A 35 -8.34 -2.97 -10.49
CA TYR A 35 -8.44 -3.92 -9.38
C TYR A 35 -7.62 -3.47 -8.16
N TYR A 36 -6.42 -2.92 -8.38
CA TYR A 36 -5.62 -2.32 -7.30
C TYR A 36 -6.40 -1.20 -6.58
N SER A 37 -7.00 -0.29 -7.34
CA SER A 37 -7.76 0.84 -6.79
C SER A 37 -9.02 0.38 -6.05
N GLU A 38 -9.74 -0.59 -6.61
CA GLU A 38 -10.91 -1.20 -5.98
C GLU A 38 -10.55 -1.91 -4.68
N HIS A 39 -9.43 -2.65 -4.65
CA HIS A 39 -8.96 -3.33 -3.46
C HIS A 39 -8.59 -2.33 -2.35
N GLN A 40 -7.85 -1.27 -2.69
CA GLN A 40 -7.52 -0.19 -1.76
C GLN A 40 -8.78 0.46 -1.17
N LEU A 41 -9.79 0.75 -2.00
CA LEU A 41 -11.05 1.32 -1.54
C LEU A 41 -11.83 0.34 -0.67
N LYS A 42 -11.87 -0.95 -1.04
CA LYS A 42 -12.56 -1.98 -0.27
C LYS A 42 -11.99 -2.11 1.14
N GLU A 43 -10.66 -2.16 1.29
CA GLU A 43 -10.03 -2.25 2.60
C GLU A 43 -10.24 -0.96 3.42
N TYR A 44 -10.26 0.20 2.78
CA TYR A 44 -10.60 1.47 3.44
C TYR A 44 -12.01 1.43 4.05
N GLU A 45 -12.99 1.00 3.25
CA GLU A 45 -14.38 0.92 3.69
C GLU A 45 -14.56 -0.10 4.81
N LEU A 46 -13.94 -1.28 4.68
CA LEU A 46 -13.94 -2.31 5.71
C LEU A 46 -13.26 -1.86 7.01
N PHE A 47 -12.21 -1.05 6.91
CA PHE A 47 -11.55 -0.45 8.07
C PHE A 47 -12.50 0.51 8.80
N LEU A 48 -13.12 1.44 8.07
CA LEU A 48 -14.03 2.42 8.64
C LEU A 48 -15.28 1.78 9.26
N GLU A 49 -15.90 0.83 8.57
CA GLU A 49 -17.08 0.12 9.06
C GLU A 49 -16.81 -0.58 10.39
N ARG A 50 -15.63 -1.19 10.54
CA ARG A 50 -15.23 -1.82 11.80
C ARG A 50 -14.89 -0.80 12.87
N ARG A 51 -14.13 0.25 12.54
CA ARG A 51 -13.71 1.28 13.50
C ARG A 51 -14.88 2.04 14.11
N PHE A 52 -15.90 2.31 13.30
CA PHE A 52 -17.08 3.07 13.67
C PHE A 52 -18.30 2.18 13.92
N HIS A 53 -18.10 0.86 14.07
CA HIS A 53 -19.17 -0.06 14.37
C HIS A 53 -19.95 0.36 15.62
N GLY A 54 -21.28 0.46 15.50
CA GLY A 54 -22.16 0.90 16.59
C GLY A 54 -22.26 2.41 16.79
N LEU A 55 -21.54 3.22 15.99
CA LEU A 55 -21.68 4.68 16.00
C LEU A 55 -22.69 5.18 14.95
N PRO A 56 -23.26 6.38 15.13
CA PRO A 56 -24.14 7.00 14.14
C PRO A 56 -23.48 7.13 12.76
N LYS A 57 -24.26 6.87 11.70
CA LYS A 57 -23.77 6.89 10.31
C LYS A 57 -23.26 8.27 9.89
N GLU A 58 -23.77 9.33 10.51
CA GLU A 58 -23.36 10.71 10.28
C GLU A 58 -21.90 10.94 10.68
N ILE A 59 -21.45 10.31 11.76
CA ILE A 59 -20.05 10.40 12.22
C ILE A 59 -19.14 9.64 11.24
N LEU A 60 -19.54 8.42 10.87
CA LEU A 60 -18.82 7.63 9.87
C LEU A 60 -18.69 8.42 8.56
N ASN A 61 -19.77 9.00 8.05
CA ASN A 61 -19.76 9.74 6.79
C ASN A 61 -18.86 10.99 6.84
N LYS A 62 -18.82 11.72 7.97
CA LYS A 62 -17.89 12.84 8.14
C LYS A 62 -16.43 12.42 7.99
N VAL A 63 -16.09 11.26 8.53
CA VAL A 63 -14.73 10.70 8.46
C VAL A 63 -14.45 10.11 7.07
N ARG A 64 -15.36 9.28 6.55
CA ARG A 64 -15.28 8.60 5.25
C ARG A 64 -14.95 9.56 4.11
N TYR A 65 -15.65 10.68 4.05
CA TYR A 65 -15.52 11.66 2.98
C TYR A 65 -14.54 12.79 3.29
N SER A 66 -13.82 12.73 4.41
CA SER A 66 -12.83 13.73 4.74
C SER A 66 -11.57 13.58 3.88
N PRO A 67 -11.07 14.66 3.27
CA PRO A 67 -9.79 14.63 2.56
C PRO A 67 -8.61 14.30 3.50
N VAL A 68 -8.72 14.63 4.79
CA VAL A 68 -7.69 14.31 5.79
C VAL A 68 -7.59 12.80 5.98
N MET A 69 -8.73 12.11 6.13
CA MET A 69 -8.75 10.66 6.32
C MET A 69 -8.34 9.93 5.04
N ALA A 70 -8.84 10.37 3.88
CA ALA A 70 -8.45 9.80 2.59
C ALA A 70 -6.95 9.97 2.31
N GLY A 71 -6.37 11.13 2.68
CA GLY A 71 -4.94 11.38 2.56
C GLY A 71 -4.12 10.48 3.49
N LEU A 72 -4.53 10.35 4.76
CA LEU A 72 -3.89 9.45 5.71
C LEU A 72 -3.87 8.01 5.18
N TRP A 73 -5.02 7.51 4.74
CA TRP A 73 -5.13 6.14 4.22
C TRP A 73 -4.20 5.88 3.03
N LYS A 74 -4.19 6.80 2.05
CA LYS A 74 -3.32 6.66 0.87
C LYS A 74 -1.85 6.70 1.24
N ASN A 75 -1.45 7.58 2.15
CA ASN A 75 -0.07 7.68 2.60
C ASN A 75 0.38 6.42 3.33
N GLU A 76 -0.47 5.86 4.19
CA GLU A 76 -0.21 4.60 4.89
C GLU A 76 -0.01 3.46 3.88
N TRP A 77 -0.93 3.34 2.91
CA TRP A 77 -0.87 2.33 1.86
C TRP A 77 0.41 2.43 1.04
N ILE A 78 0.78 3.64 0.61
CA ILE A 78 2.02 3.92 -0.14
C ILE A 78 3.25 3.58 0.71
N SER A 79 3.25 3.96 1.99
CA SER A 79 4.38 3.71 2.89
C SER A 79 4.64 2.20 3.01
N ARG A 80 3.61 1.42 3.34
CA ARG A 80 3.69 -0.05 3.47
C ARG A 80 4.15 -0.73 2.19
N ASN A 81 3.63 -0.27 1.05
CA ASN A 81 4.08 -0.77 -0.24
C ASN A 81 5.58 -0.53 -0.47
N ASN A 82 6.08 0.64 -0.08
CA ASN A 82 7.46 1.05 -0.34
C ASN A 82 8.45 0.39 0.62
N SER A 83 8.11 0.36 1.91
CA SER A 83 9.03 -0.14 2.95
C SER A 83 9.00 -1.65 3.09
N ASP A 84 7.85 -2.28 2.84
CA ASP A 84 7.63 -3.68 3.23
C ASP A 84 7.36 -4.55 2.00
N PHE A 85 6.31 -4.26 1.24
CA PHE A 85 5.84 -5.16 0.18
C PHE A 85 6.78 -5.26 -1.02
N ILE A 86 7.11 -4.13 -1.66
CA ILE A 86 7.90 -4.15 -2.89
C ILE A 86 9.28 -4.78 -2.67
N PRO A 87 10.04 -4.44 -1.60
CA PRO A 87 11.30 -5.10 -1.31
C PRO A 87 11.17 -6.62 -1.18
N PHE A 88 10.18 -7.08 -0.38
CA PHE A 88 9.91 -8.49 -0.18
C PHE A 88 9.53 -9.21 -1.48
N ALA A 89 8.56 -8.67 -2.21
CA ALA A 89 8.07 -9.25 -3.45
C ALA A 89 9.17 -9.29 -4.53
N THR A 90 10.00 -8.26 -4.60
CA THR A 90 11.14 -8.22 -5.53
C THR A 90 12.14 -9.32 -5.21
N GLU A 91 12.50 -9.51 -3.94
CA GLU A 91 13.43 -10.57 -3.52
C GLU A 91 12.88 -11.97 -3.84
N MET A 92 11.58 -12.18 -3.60
CA MET A 92 10.92 -13.47 -3.84
C MET A 92 10.71 -13.79 -5.32
N CYS A 93 10.35 -12.80 -6.14
CA CYS A 93 9.93 -13.00 -7.53
C CYS A 93 11.03 -12.72 -8.57
N THR A 94 12.26 -12.42 -8.15
CA THR A 94 13.37 -12.18 -9.07
C THR A 94 14.27 -13.41 -9.17
N GLU A 95 14.42 -13.94 -10.38
CA GLU A 95 15.42 -14.97 -10.70
C GLU A 95 16.82 -14.45 -10.37
N SER A 96 17.60 -15.23 -9.63
CA SER A 96 18.90 -14.79 -9.13
C SER A 96 19.91 -15.92 -9.09
N MET A 97 21.20 -15.55 -9.14
CA MET A 97 22.32 -16.48 -8.97
C MET A 97 23.19 -16.00 -7.82
N HIS A 98 23.51 -16.89 -6.89
CA HIS A 98 24.38 -16.59 -5.75
C HIS A 98 25.28 -17.76 -5.42
N VAL A 99 26.36 -17.51 -4.68
CA VAL A 99 27.29 -18.55 -4.22
C VAL A 99 26.88 -18.94 -2.80
N ASN A 100 26.62 -20.23 -2.55
CA ASN A 100 26.26 -20.70 -1.22
C ASN A 100 27.49 -20.80 -0.28
N GLU A 101 27.25 -21.14 0.98
CA GLU A 101 28.31 -21.27 2.02
C GLU A 101 29.38 -22.31 1.67
N LEU A 102 29.08 -23.24 0.76
CA LEU A 102 29.99 -24.28 0.29
C LEU A 102 30.79 -23.86 -0.95
N GLY A 103 30.61 -22.64 -1.44
CA GLY A 103 31.30 -22.13 -2.63
C GLY A 103 30.67 -22.56 -3.96
N HIS A 104 29.48 -23.14 -3.95
CA HIS A 104 28.77 -23.56 -5.17
C HIS A 104 27.87 -22.44 -5.68
N LEU A 105 27.87 -22.23 -7.01
CA LEU A 105 26.90 -21.37 -7.67
C LEU A 105 25.52 -22.04 -7.64
N VAL A 106 24.54 -21.37 -7.03
CA VAL A 106 23.15 -21.79 -6.94
C VAL A 106 22.32 -20.82 -7.77
N HIS A 107 21.42 -21.39 -8.56
CA HIS A 107 20.45 -20.66 -9.34
C HIS A 107 19.08 -20.76 -8.67
N TYR A 108 18.47 -19.61 -8.37
CA TYR A 108 17.13 -19.50 -7.84
C TYR A 108 16.19 -19.06 -8.94
N VAL A 109 15.13 -19.84 -9.16
CA VAL A 109 14.03 -19.53 -10.07
C VAL A 109 12.75 -19.49 -9.23
N PRO A 110 12.03 -18.36 -9.21
CA PRO A 110 10.75 -18.26 -8.50
C PRO A 110 9.76 -19.32 -8.96
N SER A 111 9.08 -19.94 -8.01
CA SER A 111 8.03 -20.92 -8.22
C SER A 111 6.63 -20.28 -8.08
N ASP A 112 5.60 -20.98 -8.56
CA ASP A 112 4.20 -20.57 -8.35
C ASP A 112 3.85 -20.37 -6.86
N THR A 113 4.53 -21.09 -5.96
CA THR A 113 4.34 -20.95 -4.50
C THR A 113 4.89 -19.62 -3.99
N ASP A 114 5.98 -19.12 -4.58
CA ASP A 114 6.57 -17.83 -4.22
C ASP A 114 5.62 -16.69 -4.61
N TYR A 115 5.04 -16.75 -5.82
CA TYR A 115 4.02 -15.79 -6.26
C TYR A 115 2.76 -15.83 -5.38
N ALA A 116 2.30 -17.01 -4.99
CA ALA A 116 1.18 -17.15 -4.06
C ALA A 116 1.49 -16.54 -2.68
N THR A 117 2.72 -16.73 -2.19
CA THR A 117 3.18 -16.14 -0.93
C THR A 117 3.22 -14.61 -1.02
N VAL A 118 3.68 -14.06 -2.14
CA VAL A 118 3.68 -12.62 -2.40
C VAL A 118 2.27 -12.05 -2.40
N TYR A 119 1.30 -12.74 -3.01
CA TYR A 119 -0.11 -12.36 -2.95
C TYR A 119 -0.64 -12.33 -1.50
N ASP A 120 -0.39 -13.40 -0.74
CA ASP A 120 -0.86 -13.51 0.64
C ASP A 120 -0.26 -12.42 1.54
N GLU A 121 1.03 -12.12 1.37
CA GLU A 121 1.71 -11.05 2.11
C GLU A 121 1.12 -9.68 1.78
N TYR A 122 0.83 -9.41 0.49
CA TYR A 122 0.16 -8.17 0.10
C TYR A 122 -1.19 -8.02 0.80
N CYS A 123 -2.03 -9.06 0.74
CA CYS A 123 -3.34 -9.05 1.37
C CYS A 123 -3.27 -8.94 2.89
N TRP A 124 -2.25 -9.54 3.52
CA TRP A 124 -2.03 -9.45 4.96
C TRP A 124 -1.59 -8.06 5.38
N LEU A 125 -0.61 -7.47 4.68
CA LEU A 125 -0.05 -6.16 4.99
C LEU A 125 -1.10 -5.05 4.98
N HIS A 126 -2.02 -5.12 4.02
CA HIS A 126 -3.08 -4.14 3.81
C HIS A 126 -4.41 -4.51 4.47
N ASN A 127 -4.43 -5.59 5.25
CA ASN A 127 -5.65 -6.08 5.85
C ASN A 127 -6.23 -5.08 6.86
N SER A 128 -7.44 -4.61 6.62
CA SER A 128 -8.15 -3.67 7.50
C SER A 128 -8.29 -4.14 8.96
N LYS A 129 -8.42 -5.45 9.24
CA LYS A 129 -8.44 -5.94 10.64
C LYS A 129 -7.07 -5.86 11.30
N ARG A 130 -6.01 -6.11 10.55
CA ARG A 130 -4.63 -5.97 11.04
C ARG A 130 -4.36 -4.50 11.39
N LEU A 131 -4.70 -3.59 10.49
CA LEU A 131 -4.49 -2.15 10.68
C LEU A 131 -5.23 -1.58 11.89
N LEU A 132 -6.40 -2.12 12.26
CA LEU A 132 -7.08 -1.73 13.50
C LEU A 132 -6.31 -2.06 14.78
N ASN A 133 -5.39 -3.03 14.71
CA ASN A 133 -4.55 -3.46 15.82
C ASN A 133 -3.13 -2.86 15.73
N ASP A 134 -2.84 -2.05 14.72
CA ASP A 134 -1.57 -1.35 14.57
C ASP A 134 -1.60 -0.06 15.40
N ALA A 135 -0.81 -0.02 16.47
CA ALA A 135 -0.84 1.08 17.44
C ALA A 135 -0.39 2.42 16.82
N ASP A 136 0.62 2.40 15.96
CA ASP A 136 1.20 3.60 15.35
C ASP A 136 0.24 4.18 14.31
N PHE A 137 -0.36 3.31 13.48
CA PHE A 137 -1.39 3.73 12.55
C PHE A 137 -2.62 4.26 13.28
N MET A 138 -3.08 3.59 14.33
CA MET A 138 -4.25 4.02 15.09
C MET A 138 -4.04 5.34 15.83
N ALA A 139 -2.82 5.65 16.28
CA ALA A 139 -2.50 6.96 16.83
C ALA A 139 -2.71 8.08 15.80
N GLN A 140 -2.26 7.87 14.55
CA GLN A 140 -2.47 8.81 13.44
C GLN A 140 -3.95 8.93 13.05
N VAL A 141 -4.68 7.83 13.02
CA VAL A 141 -6.13 7.81 12.75
C VAL A 141 -6.89 8.63 13.80
N ASN A 142 -6.60 8.44 15.09
CA ASN A 142 -7.24 9.21 16.16
C ASN A 142 -6.90 10.71 16.05
N TYR A 143 -5.66 11.05 15.68
CA TYR A 143 -5.29 12.43 15.41
C TYR A 143 -6.07 13.01 14.22
N ALA A 144 -6.21 12.28 13.12
CA ALA A 144 -7.01 12.70 11.97
C ALA A 144 -8.48 12.91 12.34
N ILE A 145 -9.08 12.01 13.13
CA ILE A 145 -10.47 12.16 13.62
C ILE A 145 -10.62 13.44 14.44
N ASN A 146 -9.65 13.75 15.30
CA ASN A 146 -9.66 14.99 16.08
C ASN A 146 -9.58 16.24 15.20
N LEU A 147 -8.86 16.19 14.08
CA LEU A 147 -8.82 17.30 13.11
C LEU A 147 -10.14 17.47 12.35
N ILE A 148 -10.81 16.36 12.04
CA ILE A 148 -12.10 16.36 11.31
C ILE A 148 -13.24 16.86 12.19
N SER A 149 -13.13 16.65 13.50
CA SER A 149 -14.19 16.96 14.47
C SER A 149 -14.12 18.38 15.03
N LYS A 150 -13.08 19.16 14.68
CA LYS A 150 -12.97 20.58 14.98
C LYS A 150 -13.73 21.42 13.98
#